data_AF-A0ABD0RAK4-F1
#
_entry.id   AF-A0ABD0RAK4-F1
#
_cell.length_a   1.000
_cell.length_b   1.000
_cell.length_c   1.000
_cell.angle_alpha   90.00
_cell.angle_beta   90.00
_cell.angle_gamma   90.00
#
_symmetry.space_group_name_H-M   'P 1'
#
loop_
_entity.id
_entity.type
_entity.pdbx_description
1 polymer ?
#
loop_
_entity_poly.entity_id
_entity_poly.type
_entity_poly.pdbx_seq_one_letter_code
_entity_poly.pdbx_strand_id
1 'polypeptide(L)'
;MRLDLYEEKWKDITNATHRNRVNILVPFDINSTLVTCGTFNGYCEVLDINDITNSIYYESKIFEGPQQDEKSVAFIADRYLLVGKKDDDAKAQDTIYSVVTLWSTLQSQPGGIFSKIAEGSEAIIQSTVRDVEFVDGFQRVSPSESYLFLNAKTDKERKVLVLWMNSSKEKKRDIIRSLQAATIKCCSDQIRPVLVASTIIPSVNGVIWAGVFSAQDQKDPENSALALYDISKVQGQVRGFCPIGGRQCGYE
;
A
#
# COMPACT_ATOMS: atom_id res chain seq x y z
N MET A 1 -33.62 2.53 -15.88
CA MET A 1 -33.54 1.67 -14.69
C MET A 1 -32.83 2.49 -13.63
N ARG A 2 -33.50 2.89 -12.55
CA ARG A 2 -32.90 3.67 -11.47
C ARG A 2 -32.27 2.67 -10.51
N LEU A 3 -30.96 2.69 -10.36
CA LEU A 3 -30.26 1.89 -9.36
C LEU A 3 -30.39 2.66 -8.04
N ASP A 4 -31.50 2.44 -7.33
CA ASP A 4 -31.69 3.01 -6.00
C ASP A 4 -30.88 2.16 -5.02
N LEU A 5 -29.75 2.70 -4.56
CA LEU A 5 -28.94 2.11 -3.50
C LEU A 5 -29.68 2.30 -2.17
N TYR A 6 -29.88 1.21 -1.43
CA TYR A 6 -30.36 1.25 -0.05
C TYR A 6 -29.30 0.65 0.87
N GLU A 7 -29.21 1.16 2.09
CA GLU A 7 -28.32 0.62 3.11
C GLU A 7 -28.87 -0.73 3.59
N GLU A 8 -28.11 -1.81 3.41
CA GLU A 8 -28.53 -3.15 3.85
C GLU A 8 -28.18 -3.40 5.32
N LYS A 9 -26.97 -3.00 5.73
CA LYS A 9 -26.42 -3.23 7.06
C LYS A 9 -25.56 -2.04 7.49
N TRP A 10 -25.57 -1.77 8.78
CA TRP A 10 -24.76 -0.75 9.42
C TRP A 10 -24.16 -1.34 10.71
N LYS A 11 -23.00 -0.84 11.10
CA LYS A 11 -22.32 -1.26 12.33
C LYS A 11 -21.62 -0.06 12.96
N ASP A 12 -21.91 0.19 14.23
CA ASP A 12 -21.14 1.11 15.05
C ASP A 12 -19.90 0.42 15.61
N ILE A 13 -18.72 0.94 15.26
CA ILE A 13 -17.43 0.45 15.77
C ILE A 13 -17.11 1.11 17.13
N THR A 14 -17.63 2.30 17.40
CA THR A 14 -17.36 3.04 18.63
C THR A 14 -18.46 4.07 18.93
N ASN A 15 -18.75 4.28 20.22
CA ASN A 15 -19.62 5.36 20.70
C ASN A 15 -18.87 6.69 20.88
N ALA A 16 -17.62 6.78 20.41
CA ALA A 16 -16.81 7.99 20.52
C ALA A 16 -17.37 9.13 19.66
N THR A 17 -17.25 10.36 20.17
CA THR A 17 -17.63 11.59 19.46
C THR A 17 -16.79 11.86 18.20
N HIS A 18 -15.57 11.29 18.12
CA HIS A 18 -14.72 11.39 16.95
C HIS A 18 -14.98 10.23 15.98
N ARG A 19 -15.24 10.56 14.71
CA ARG A 19 -15.49 9.57 13.65
C ARG A 19 -14.24 8.72 13.42
N ASN A 20 -14.37 7.40 13.49
CA ASN A 20 -13.35 6.47 13.02
C ASN A 20 -13.32 6.51 11.49
N ARG A 21 -12.33 7.19 10.90
CA ARG A 21 -12.19 7.24 9.44
C ARG A 21 -11.53 5.94 8.99
N VAL A 22 -12.20 5.23 8.09
CA VAL A 22 -11.66 4.00 7.49
C VAL A 22 -10.52 4.39 6.53
N ASN A 23 -9.34 3.82 6.77
CA ASN A 23 -8.13 4.04 6.00
C ASN A 23 -7.71 2.79 5.20
N ILE A 24 -8.05 1.61 5.71
CA ILE A 24 -7.89 0.32 5.03
C ILE A 24 -9.26 -0.32 4.93
N LEU A 25 -9.63 -0.74 3.72
CA LEU A 25 -10.82 -1.55 3.45
C LEU A 25 -10.44 -2.55 2.37
N VAL A 26 -10.20 -3.80 2.77
CA VAL A 26 -9.64 -4.84 1.88
C VAL A 26 -10.48 -6.10 1.95
N PRO A 27 -11.25 -6.44 0.90
CA PRO A 27 -11.90 -7.72 0.82
C PRO A 27 -10.86 -8.83 0.60
N PHE A 28 -11.10 -9.99 1.21
CA PHE A 28 -10.34 -11.20 0.99
C PHE A 28 -11.29 -12.35 0.62
N ASP A 29 -11.67 -12.38 -0.66
CA ASP A 29 -12.71 -13.25 -1.19
C ASP A 29 -12.46 -14.74 -0.91
N ILE A 30 -11.20 -15.20 -1.04
CA ILE A 30 -10.81 -16.59 -0.79
C ILE A 30 -11.16 -17.02 0.64
N ASN A 31 -11.02 -16.12 1.60
CA ASN A 31 -11.34 -16.39 3.00
C ASN A 31 -12.76 -15.95 3.39
N SER A 32 -13.51 -15.34 2.45
CA SER A 32 -14.81 -14.73 2.72
C SER A 32 -14.77 -13.72 3.88
N THR A 33 -13.68 -12.97 3.99
CA THR A 33 -13.50 -11.96 5.03
C THR A 33 -13.27 -10.57 4.45
N LEU A 34 -13.50 -9.55 5.28
CA LEU A 34 -13.23 -8.16 4.99
C LEU A 34 -12.35 -7.58 6.09
N VAL A 35 -11.18 -7.05 5.74
CA VAL A 35 -10.32 -6.34 6.67
C VAL A 35 -10.65 -4.86 6.62
N THR A 36 -10.88 -4.25 7.78
CA THR A 36 -11.02 -2.81 7.92
C THR A 36 -10.09 -2.28 9.01
N CYS A 37 -9.40 -1.18 8.74
CA CYS A 37 -8.66 -0.43 9.75
C CYS A 37 -9.01 1.04 9.67
N GLY A 38 -9.09 1.69 10.83
CA GLY A 38 -9.38 3.11 10.90
C GLY A 38 -8.43 3.89 11.81
N THR A 39 -8.67 5.20 11.85
CA THR A 39 -7.86 6.16 12.64
C THR A 39 -8.10 6.10 14.14
N PHE A 40 -9.15 5.42 14.60
CA PHE A 40 -9.48 5.33 16.03
C PHE A 40 -8.52 4.40 16.77
N ASN A 41 -7.48 4.98 17.39
CA ASN A 41 -6.49 4.26 18.20
C ASN A 41 -5.87 3.05 17.48
N GLY A 42 -5.74 3.18 16.16
CA GLY A 42 -5.29 2.14 15.25
C GLY A 42 -6.02 0.81 15.33
N TYR A 43 -7.34 0.87 15.49
CA TYR A 43 -8.24 -0.26 15.46
C TYR A 43 -8.30 -0.89 14.06
N CYS A 44 -8.08 -2.19 13.99
CA CYS A 44 -8.41 -3.01 12.84
C CYS A 44 -9.29 -4.19 13.24
N GLU A 45 -10.13 -4.62 12.32
CA GLU A 45 -10.90 -5.85 12.45
C GLU A 45 -10.99 -6.63 11.16
N VAL A 46 -11.20 -7.93 11.31
CA VAL A 46 -11.57 -8.89 10.28
C VAL A 46 -13.04 -9.20 10.47
N LEU A 47 -13.82 -8.92 9.44
CA LEU A 47 -15.26 -9.11 9.38
C LEU A 47 -15.60 -10.29 8.48
N ASP A 48 -16.77 -10.89 8.68
CA ASP A 48 -17.39 -11.71 7.65
C ASP A 48 -17.87 -10.80 6.52
N ILE A 49 -17.47 -11.08 5.28
CA ILE A 49 -17.85 -10.23 4.14
C ILE A 49 -19.35 -10.32 3.81
N ASN A 50 -19.99 -11.44 4.15
CA ASN A 50 -21.43 -11.64 3.95
C ASN A 50 -22.26 -11.07 5.12
N ASP A 51 -21.61 -10.82 6.25
CA ASP A 51 -22.22 -10.18 7.40
C ASP A 51 -21.23 -9.27 8.15
N ILE A 52 -21.13 -8.03 7.70
CA ILE A 52 -20.20 -7.04 8.28
C ILE A 52 -20.47 -6.72 9.76
N THR A 53 -21.63 -7.13 10.31
CA THR A 53 -21.92 -6.98 11.75
C THR A 53 -21.13 -8.00 12.59
N ASN A 54 -20.73 -9.12 11.98
CA ASN A 54 -19.99 -10.18 12.61
C ASN A 54 -18.48 -9.91 12.53
N SER A 55 -17.90 -9.53 13.67
CA SER A 55 -16.44 -9.38 13.80
C SER A 55 -15.81 -10.73 14.16
N ILE A 56 -14.95 -11.24 13.28
CA ILE A 56 -14.22 -12.50 13.45
C ILE A 56 -13.02 -12.29 14.36
N TYR A 57 -12.33 -11.16 14.20
CA TYR A 57 -11.12 -10.83 14.94
C TYR A 57 -10.92 -9.32 14.97
N TYR A 58 -10.38 -8.77 16.06
CA TYR A 58 -10.03 -7.36 16.13
C TYR A 58 -8.83 -7.12 17.04
N GLU A 59 -8.07 -6.08 16.71
CA GLU A 59 -6.96 -5.57 17.52
C GLU A 59 -6.95 -4.04 17.49
N SER A 60 -6.43 -3.44 18.56
CA SER A 60 -6.20 -2.00 18.67
C SER A 60 -4.71 -1.72 18.77
N LYS A 61 -4.29 -0.49 18.43
CA LYS A 61 -2.90 -0.02 18.48
C LYS A 61 -1.94 -0.76 17.53
N ILE A 62 -2.46 -1.30 16.43
CA ILE A 62 -1.64 -2.02 15.42
C ILE A 62 -1.39 -1.20 14.15
N PHE A 63 -2.32 -0.28 13.85
CA PHE A 63 -2.29 0.56 12.68
C PHE A 63 -2.58 2.00 13.05
N GLU A 64 -1.57 2.78 13.43
CA GLU A 64 -1.76 4.22 13.45
C GLU A 64 -1.98 4.67 12.00
N GLY A 65 -3.26 4.84 11.68
CA GLY A 65 -3.69 5.25 10.37
C GLY A 65 -3.11 6.61 10.05
N PRO A 66 -2.82 6.88 8.76
CA PRO A 66 -2.31 8.18 8.33
C PRO A 66 -3.09 9.34 8.96
N GLN A 67 -2.39 10.44 9.28
CA GLN A 67 -3.04 11.70 9.66
C GLN A 67 -4.05 12.11 8.58
N GLN A 68 -4.90 13.10 8.89
CA GLN A 68 -6.11 13.40 8.11
C GLN A 68 -5.91 13.61 6.60
N ASP A 69 -4.69 13.95 6.15
CA ASP A 69 -4.31 14.19 4.75
C ASP A 69 -3.33 13.16 4.16
N GLU A 70 -2.95 12.14 4.92
CA GLU A 70 -1.99 11.13 4.49
C GLU A 70 -2.68 9.92 3.82
N LYS A 71 -1.97 9.28 2.89
CA LYS A 71 -2.52 8.18 2.07
C LYS A 71 -1.90 6.85 2.47
N SER A 72 -2.75 5.81 2.47
CA SER A 72 -2.33 4.42 2.62
C SER A 72 -2.92 3.57 1.51
N VAL A 73 -2.18 2.54 1.13
CA VAL A 73 -2.64 1.49 0.21
C VAL A 73 -2.53 0.17 0.93
N ALA A 74 -3.56 -0.66 0.80
CA ALA A 74 -3.52 -2.01 1.31
C ALA A 74 -4.26 -2.95 0.37
N PHE A 75 -3.75 -4.18 0.25
CA PHE A 75 -4.37 -5.25 -0.53
C PHE A 75 -3.84 -6.61 -0.07
N ILE A 76 -4.53 -7.68 -0.47
CA ILE A 76 -4.09 -9.04 -0.19
C ILE A 76 -3.00 -9.46 -1.18
N ALA A 77 -1.81 -9.70 -0.65
CA ALA A 77 -0.67 -10.30 -1.35
C ALA A 77 -0.60 -11.80 -1.03
N ASP A 78 -1.22 -12.62 -1.88
CA ASP A 78 -1.42 -14.07 -1.68
C ASP A 78 -2.21 -14.37 -0.38
N ARG A 79 -1.49 -14.51 0.73
CA ARG A 79 -2.02 -14.84 2.07
C ARG A 79 -1.68 -13.80 3.13
N TYR A 80 -1.08 -12.68 2.72
CA TYR A 80 -0.66 -11.62 3.61
C TYR A 80 -1.40 -10.34 3.25
N LEU A 81 -1.70 -9.51 4.24
CA LEU A 81 -2.15 -8.15 3.99
C LEU A 81 -0.91 -7.29 3.82
N LEU A 82 -0.71 -6.77 2.62
CA LEU A 82 0.35 -5.82 2.35
C LEU A 82 -0.17 -4.42 2.62
N VAL A 83 0.57 -3.63 3.39
CA VAL A 83 0.20 -2.27 3.78
C VAL A 83 1.34 -1.32 3.48
N GLY A 84 1.10 -0.36 2.58
CA GLY A 84 1.99 0.76 2.28
C GLY A 84 1.43 2.05 2.90
N LYS A 85 2.23 2.72 3.73
CA LYS A 85 1.90 4.02 4.31
C LYS A 85 3.16 4.81 4.67
N LYS A 86 2.98 6.08 4.97
CA LYS A 86 4.05 6.89 5.58
C LYS A 86 4.30 6.44 7.04
N ASP A 87 5.54 6.57 7.48
CA ASP A 87 5.93 6.26 8.85
C ASP A 87 5.64 7.46 9.76
N ASP A 88 4.45 7.44 10.36
CA ASP A 88 3.94 8.54 11.20
C ASP A 88 4.48 8.46 12.63
N ASP A 89 5.01 7.29 13.03
CA ASP A 89 5.63 7.05 14.34
C ASP A 89 7.08 7.55 14.39
N ALA A 90 7.64 7.91 13.22
CA ALA A 90 9.02 8.32 13.10
C ALA A 90 9.28 9.69 13.75
N LYS A 91 10.32 9.73 14.57
CA LYS A 91 10.79 10.94 15.25
C LYS A 91 11.54 11.84 14.28
N ALA A 92 11.65 13.12 14.62
CA ALA A 92 12.33 14.10 13.79
C ALA A 92 13.80 13.75 13.47
N GLN A 93 14.47 13.01 14.36
CA GLN A 93 15.84 12.54 14.20
C GLN A 93 15.98 11.23 13.42
N ASP A 94 14.89 10.53 13.14
CA ASP A 94 14.95 9.25 12.46
C ASP A 94 15.31 9.48 10.99
N THR A 95 16.23 8.66 10.48
CA THR A 95 16.74 8.74 9.11
C THR A 95 16.29 7.57 8.24
N ILE A 96 15.60 6.61 8.85
CA ILE A 96 15.08 5.40 8.22
C ILE A 96 13.63 5.21 8.69
N TYR A 97 12.73 5.02 7.75
CA TYR A 97 11.29 4.99 7.92
C TYR A 97 10.71 3.66 7.44
N SER A 98 9.77 3.09 8.18
CA SER A 98 9.08 1.84 7.82
C SER A 98 7.86 2.15 6.95
N VAL A 99 7.95 1.88 5.64
CA VAL A 99 6.95 2.37 4.67
C VAL A 99 6.07 1.29 4.05
N VAL A 100 6.53 0.03 4.03
CA VAL A 100 5.71 -1.11 3.60
C VAL A 100 5.87 -2.25 4.59
N THR A 101 4.76 -2.86 5.00
CA THR A 101 4.75 -3.97 5.96
C THR A 101 3.85 -5.10 5.47
N LEU A 102 4.22 -6.35 5.80
CA LEU A 102 3.40 -7.54 5.53
C LEU A 102 2.79 -8.07 6.81
N TRP A 103 1.47 -8.11 6.84
CA TRP A 103 0.71 -8.57 8.00
C TRP A 103 0.14 -9.95 7.74
N SER A 104 0.13 -10.77 8.78
CA SER A 104 -0.56 -12.05 8.77
C SER A 104 -2.07 -11.85 8.62
N THR A 105 -2.73 -12.73 7.88
CA THR A 105 -4.21 -12.75 7.74
C THR A 105 -4.84 -13.95 8.45
N LEU A 106 -4.02 -14.90 8.91
CA LEU A 106 -4.47 -16.16 9.52
C LEU A 106 -3.88 -16.34 10.92
N GLN A 107 -4.67 -16.92 11.82
CA GLN A 107 -4.25 -17.18 13.20
C GLN A 107 -3.12 -18.23 13.28
N SER A 108 -3.03 -19.12 12.30
CA SER A 108 -2.00 -20.15 12.21
C SER A 108 -0.63 -19.62 11.77
N GLN A 109 -0.56 -18.39 11.24
CA GLN A 109 0.70 -17.75 10.88
C GLN A 109 1.43 -17.28 12.15
N PRO A 110 2.78 -17.23 12.14
CA PRO A 110 3.55 -16.74 13.29
C PRO A 110 3.07 -15.38 13.78
N GLY A 111 2.76 -15.30 15.08
CA GLY A 111 2.24 -14.11 15.75
C GLY A 111 0.74 -13.87 15.60
N GLY A 112 -0.01 -14.73 14.89
CA GLY A 112 -1.45 -14.59 14.69
C GLY A 112 -1.81 -13.58 13.61
N ILE A 113 -3.12 -13.26 13.51
CA ILE A 113 -3.65 -12.25 12.59
C ILE A 113 -3.00 -10.89 12.88
N PHE A 114 -2.83 -10.05 11.84
CA PHE A 114 -2.18 -8.73 11.86
C PHE A 114 -0.70 -8.68 12.30
N SER A 115 -0.11 -9.80 12.70
CA SER A 115 1.30 -9.84 13.07
C SER A 115 2.20 -9.38 11.91
N LYS A 116 3.15 -8.49 12.22
CA LYS A 116 4.23 -8.04 11.32
C LYS A 116 5.47 -8.95 11.38
N ILE A 117 5.49 -9.87 12.35
CA ILE A 117 6.64 -10.72 12.64
C ILE A 117 6.83 -11.74 11.49
N ALA A 118 8.09 -11.94 11.15
CA ALA A 118 8.65 -12.83 10.17
C ALA A 118 9.98 -13.41 10.69
N GLU A 119 9.96 -14.66 11.14
CA GLU A 119 11.16 -15.42 11.52
C GLU A 119 12.09 -14.70 12.51
N GLY A 120 11.54 -14.19 13.62
CA GLY A 120 12.30 -13.51 14.68
C GLY A 120 12.61 -12.03 14.43
N SER A 121 12.15 -11.45 13.31
CA SER A 121 12.21 -10.01 13.01
C SER A 121 10.94 -9.55 12.30
N GLU A 122 10.81 -8.28 11.90
CA GLU A 122 9.68 -7.83 11.08
C GLU A 122 9.99 -7.90 9.58
N ALA A 123 8.96 -8.07 8.73
CA ALA A 123 9.09 -8.00 7.27
C ALA A 123 8.67 -6.61 6.76
N ILE A 124 9.65 -5.72 6.57
CA ILE A 124 9.45 -4.30 6.28
C ILE A 124 10.29 -3.85 5.09
N ILE A 125 9.74 -2.99 4.23
CA ILE A 125 10.52 -2.12 3.34
C ILE A 125 10.76 -0.80 4.05
N GLN A 126 12.04 -0.47 4.18
CA GLN A 126 12.53 0.77 4.76
C GLN A 126 12.74 1.83 3.67
N SER A 127 12.57 3.08 4.04
CA SER A 127 12.81 4.27 3.22
C SER A 127 13.75 5.23 3.94
N THR A 128 14.73 5.84 3.27
CA THR A 128 15.42 7.04 3.77
C THR A 128 14.71 8.34 3.35
N VAL A 129 13.66 8.23 2.54
CA VAL A 129 12.80 9.34 2.12
C VAL A 129 11.62 9.42 3.07
N ARG A 130 11.50 10.54 3.78
CA ARG A 130 10.44 10.77 4.77
C ARG A 130 9.08 11.02 4.14
N ASP A 131 9.06 11.80 3.06
CA ASP A 131 7.82 12.23 2.40
C ASP A 131 7.48 11.25 1.27
N VAL A 132 6.74 10.20 1.64
CA VAL A 132 6.21 9.19 0.74
C VAL A 132 4.69 9.18 0.79
N GLU A 133 4.06 9.02 -0.38
CA GLU A 133 2.62 9.00 -0.53
C GLU A 133 2.24 7.82 -1.42
N PHE A 134 1.65 6.77 -0.85
CA PHE A 134 1.16 5.62 -1.60
C PHE A 134 -0.14 5.99 -2.31
N VAL A 135 -0.18 5.78 -3.62
CA VAL A 135 -1.29 6.18 -4.49
C VAL A 135 -2.15 5.00 -4.87
N ASP A 136 -1.53 3.87 -5.21
CA ASP A 136 -2.22 2.67 -5.66
C ASP A 136 -1.35 1.43 -5.42
N GLY A 137 -1.97 0.26 -5.50
CA GLY A 137 -1.29 -1.02 -5.46
C GLY A 137 -2.24 -2.17 -5.74
N PHE A 138 -1.69 -3.23 -6.32
CA PHE A 138 -2.47 -4.41 -6.67
C PHE A 138 -1.63 -5.68 -6.61
N GLN A 139 -2.35 -6.79 -6.53
CA GLN A 139 -1.82 -8.14 -6.62
C GLN A 139 -2.19 -8.74 -7.97
N ARG A 140 -1.20 -9.18 -8.75
CA ARG A 140 -1.41 -10.08 -9.88
C ARG A 140 -1.52 -11.51 -9.36
N VAL A 141 -2.53 -12.26 -9.77
CA VAL A 141 -2.79 -13.60 -9.23
C VAL A 141 -1.86 -14.66 -9.85
N SER A 142 -1.56 -14.57 -11.14
CA SER A 142 -0.73 -15.55 -11.84
C SER A 142 0.25 -14.88 -12.84
N PRO A 143 1.57 -14.90 -12.54
CA PRO A 143 2.18 -15.31 -11.29
C PRO A 143 1.83 -14.34 -10.14
N SER A 144 2.00 -14.82 -8.90
CA SER A 144 1.72 -14.03 -7.69
C SER A 144 2.76 -12.93 -7.50
N GLU A 145 2.39 -11.70 -7.89
CA GLU A 145 3.25 -10.52 -7.89
C GLU A 145 2.51 -9.32 -7.28
N SER A 146 3.14 -8.61 -6.36
CA SER A 146 2.60 -7.38 -5.79
C SER A 146 3.26 -6.15 -6.41
N TYR A 147 2.44 -5.14 -6.68
CA TYR A 147 2.87 -3.84 -7.19
C TYR A 147 2.36 -2.74 -6.26
N LEU A 148 3.22 -1.77 -5.94
CA LEU A 148 2.87 -0.55 -5.23
C LEU A 148 3.36 0.65 -6.01
N PHE A 149 2.55 1.71 -6.05
CA PHE A 149 2.89 2.97 -6.69
C PHE A 149 2.84 4.09 -5.67
N LEU A 150 3.90 4.89 -5.63
CA LEU A 150 4.04 5.96 -4.66
C LEU A 150 4.72 7.18 -5.25
N ASN A 151 4.37 8.34 -4.71
CA ASN A 151 5.16 9.56 -4.86
C ASN A 151 6.21 9.60 -3.75
N ALA A 152 7.46 9.85 -4.09
CA ALA A 152 8.55 10.10 -3.16
C ALA A 152 9.08 11.51 -3.37
N LYS A 153 9.23 12.28 -2.29
CA LYS A 153 9.70 13.66 -2.34
C LYS A 153 10.94 13.84 -1.46
N THR A 154 11.97 14.41 -2.05
CA THR A 154 13.15 14.94 -1.36
C THR A 154 13.19 16.46 -1.50
N ASP A 155 14.17 17.10 -0.86
CA ASP A 155 14.39 18.55 -1.02
C ASP A 155 14.74 18.95 -2.47
N LYS A 156 15.24 18.00 -3.27
CA LYS A 156 15.75 18.24 -4.62
C LYS A 156 14.77 17.84 -5.71
N GLU A 157 13.99 16.79 -5.48
CA GLU A 157 13.12 16.23 -6.52
C GLU A 157 11.88 15.56 -5.94
N ARG A 158 10.85 15.47 -6.78
CA ARG A 158 9.72 14.57 -6.61
C ARG A 158 9.74 13.55 -7.74
N LYS A 159 9.42 12.31 -7.42
CA LYS A 159 9.38 11.22 -8.39
C LYS A 159 8.29 10.23 -8.07
N VAL A 160 7.85 9.54 -9.10
CA VAL A 160 6.92 8.41 -8.99
C VAL A 160 7.74 7.13 -9.01
N LEU A 161 7.48 6.24 -8.08
CA LEU A 161 8.14 4.95 -7.97
C LEU A 161 7.12 3.82 -8.13
N VAL A 162 7.59 2.72 -8.73
CA VAL A 162 6.93 1.42 -8.63
C VAL A 162 7.81 0.50 -7.81
N LEU A 163 7.21 -0.14 -6.81
CA LEU A 163 7.81 -1.24 -6.06
C LEU A 163 7.14 -2.53 -6.51
N TRP A 164 7.95 -3.56 -6.75
CA TRP A 164 7.53 -4.88 -7.15
C TRP A 164 8.07 -5.92 -6.19
N MET A 165 7.24 -6.89 -5.81
CA MET A 165 7.63 -8.03 -4.98
C MET A 165 7.04 -9.33 -5.56
N ASN A 166 7.81 -10.41 -5.44
CA ASN A 166 7.36 -11.76 -5.70
C ASN A 166 6.59 -12.31 -4.48
N SER A 167 5.27 -12.28 -4.57
CA SER A 167 4.34 -12.71 -3.52
C SER A 167 4.04 -14.20 -3.56
N SER A 168 4.65 -14.93 -4.50
CA SER A 168 4.62 -16.40 -4.52
C SER A 168 5.56 -17.02 -3.47
N LYS A 169 6.39 -16.23 -2.80
CA LYS A 169 7.32 -16.73 -1.77
C LYS A 169 6.54 -17.10 -0.50
N GLU A 170 6.91 -18.22 0.11
CA GLU A 170 6.19 -18.74 1.29
C GLU A 170 6.35 -17.85 2.53
N LYS A 171 7.47 -17.15 2.66
CA LYS A 171 7.86 -16.40 3.86
C LYS A 171 7.80 -14.91 3.57
N LYS A 172 7.18 -14.13 4.48
CA LYS A 172 7.14 -12.65 4.40
C LYS A 172 8.51 -12.03 4.12
N ARG A 173 9.56 -12.56 4.76
CA ARG A 173 10.92 -12.05 4.59
C ARG A 173 11.45 -12.24 3.17
N ASP A 174 11.13 -13.36 2.55
CA ASP A 174 11.54 -13.66 1.18
C ASP A 174 10.73 -12.84 0.16
N ILE A 175 9.45 -12.56 0.45
CA ILE A 175 8.63 -11.62 -0.33
C ILE A 175 9.28 -10.25 -0.32
N ILE A 176 9.53 -9.67 0.86
CA ILE A 176 10.12 -8.33 0.98
C ILE A 176 11.54 -8.28 0.38
N ARG A 177 12.35 -9.33 0.55
CA ARG A 177 13.70 -9.41 -0.05
C ARG A 177 13.71 -9.49 -1.57
N SER A 178 12.60 -9.91 -2.19
CA SER A 178 12.47 -9.93 -3.64
C SER A 178 12.25 -8.56 -4.27
N LEU A 179 12.12 -7.50 -3.44
CA LEU A 179 11.90 -6.13 -3.86
C LEU A 179 12.74 -5.75 -5.09
N GLN A 180 12.04 -5.36 -6.15
CA GLN A 180 12.57 -4.59 -7.26
C GLN A 180 11.88 -3.24 -7.28
N ALA A 181 12.58 -2.22 -7.75
CA ALA A 181 12.00 -0.89 -7.84
C ALA A 181 12.47 -0.17 -9.10
N ALA A 182 11.62 0.71 -9.62
CA ALA A 182 11.95 1.59 -10.73
C ALA A 182 11.29 2.97 -10.57
N THR A 183 11.92 3.99 -11.14
CA THR A 183 11.34 5.32 -11.25
C THR A 183 10.50 5.41 -12.52
N ILE A 184 9.24 5.82 -12.37
CA ILE A 184 8.34 6.07 -13.49
C ILE A 184 8.48 7.54 -13.91
N LYS A 185 8.66 7.77 -15.22
CA LYS A 185 8.78 9.10 -15.79
C LYS A 185 7.63 9.35 -16.77
N CYS A 186 6.77 10.31 -16.44
CA CYS A 186 5.85 10.94 -17.38
C CYS A 186 6.22 12.42 -17.53
N CYS A 187 6.13 13.04 -18.69
CA CYS A 187 5.94 12.53 -20.04
C CYS A 187 6.96 13.26 -20.94
N SER A 188 7.17 12.85 -22.20
CA SER A 188 8.26 13.41 -23.02
C SER A 188 8.08 14.89 -23.38
N ASP A 189 6.84 15.37 -23.36
CA ASP A 189 6.46 16.76 -23.61
C ASP A 189 6.74 17.65 -22.40
N GLN A 190 6.39 17.19 -21.20
CA GLN A 190 6.51 17.96 -19.96
C GLN A 190 6.65 17.02 -18.76
N ILE A 191 7.51 17.44 -17.82
CA ILE A 191 7.78 16.71 -16.57
C ILE A 191 6.54 16.81 -15.67
N ARG A 192 5.95 15.66 -15.35
CA ARG A 192 4.80 15.52 -14.44
C ARG A 192 5.16 14.52 -13.34
N PRO A 193 5.77 14.98 -12.23
CA PRO A 193 6.41 14.11 -11.24
C PRO A 193 5.45 13.57 -10.16
N VAL A 194 4.14 13.80 -10.30
CA VAL A 194 3.13 13.42 -9.31
C VAL A 194 2.15 12.44 -9.92
N LEU A 195 2.07 11.22 -9.37
CA LEU A 195 0.99 10.30 -9.66
C LEU A 195 -0.23 10.66 -8.81
N VAL A 196 -1.38 10.84 -9.46
CA VAL A 196 -2.63 11.25 -8.80
C VAL A 196 -3.56 10.05 -8.61
N ALA A 197 -3.62 9.18 -9.61
CA ALA A 197 -4.42 7.97 -9.63
C ALA A 197 -3.83 6.97 -10.64
N SER A 198 -4.18 5.71 -10.49
CA SER A 198 -3.83 4.70 -11.48
C SER A 198 -4.81 3.55 -11.54
N THR A 199 -4.64 2.72 -12.57
CA THR A 199 -5.38 1.47 -12.70
C THR A 199 -4.58 0.45 -13.54
N ILE A 200 -4.83 -0.82 -13.28
CA ILE A 200 -4.36 -1.91 -14.14
C ILE A 200 -5.30 -2.07 -15.33
N ILE A 201 -4.73 -2.19 -16.52
CA ILE A 201 -5.47 -2.54 -17.73
C ILE A 201 -5.33 -4.06 -17.93
N PRO A 202 -6.45 -4.81 -17.89
CA PRO A 202 -6.43 -6.25 -18.14
C PRO A 202 -5.76 -6.55 -19.49
N SER A 203 -4.72 -7.37 -19.47
CA SER A 203 -4.00 -7.81 -20.68
C SER A 203 -3.60 -9.27 -20.55
N VAL A 204 -3.66 -10.00 -21.66
CA VAL A 204 -3.45 -11.45 -21.69
C VAL A 204 -1.96 -11.80 -21.56
N ASN A 205 -1.08 -10.93 -22.10
CA ASN A 205 0.34 -11.23 -22.31
C ASN A 205 1.29 -10.35 -21.49
N GLY A 206 0.77 -9.43 -20.68
CA GLY A 206 1.59 -8.51 -19.90
C GLY A 206 0.77 -7.79 -18.83
N VAL A 207 1.46 -6.97 -18.04
CA VAL A 207 0.87 -6.12 -17.02
C VAL A 207 0.90 -4.71 -17.55
N ILE A 208 -0.20 -4.28 -18.19
CA ILE A 208 -0.35 -2.91 -18.65
C ILE A 208 -0.94 -2.09 -17.51
N TRP A 209 -0.30 -0.97 -17.20
CA TRP A 209 -0.72 -0.07 -16.14
C TRP A 209 -0.87 1.34 -16.70
N ALA A 210 -1.92 2.02 -16.28
CA ALA A 210 -2.20 3.40 -16.65
C ALA A 210 -2.12 4.29 -15.41
N GLY A 211 -1.32 5.34 -15.49
CA GLY A 211 -1.19 6.36 -14.45
C GLY A 211 -1.63 7.73 -14.93
N VAL A 212 -2.33 8.48 -14.08
CA VAL A 212 -2.63 9.90 -14.28
C VAL A 212 -1.58 10.72 -13.54
N PHE A 213 -0.78 11.47 -14.28
CA PHE A 213 0.32 12.26 -13.75
C PHE A 213 -0.03 13.74 -13.82
N SER A 214 0.36 14.51 -12.79
CA SER A 214 0.20 15.96 -12.74
C SER A 214 1.56 16.66 -12.65
N ALA A 215 1.64 17.86 -13.22
CA ALA A 215 2.69 18.81 -12.89
C ALA A 215 2.60 19.22 -11.40
N GLN A 216 3.69 19.78 -10.88
CA GLN A 216 3.81 20.15 -9.47
C GLN A 216 2.90 21.33 -9.08
N ASP A 217 2.58 22.23 -10.01
CA ASP A 217 1.70 23.37 -9.77
C ASP A 217 0.27 23.04 -10.24
N GLN A 218 -0.66 22.82 -9.32
CA GLN A 218 -2.02 22.36 -9.62
C GLN A 218 -2.96 23.47 -10.14
N LYS A 219 -2.42 24.65 -10.46
CA LYS A 219 -3.20 25.82 -10.89
C LYS A 219 -3.57 25.84 -12.38
N ASP A 220 -2.88 25.07 -13.22
CA ASP A 220 -3.18 24.98 -14.66
C ASP A 220 -3.96 23.69 -14.97
N PRO A 221 -5.18 23.78 -15.53
CA PRO A 221 -6.01 22.62 -15.85
C PRO A 221 -5.43 21.71 -16.95
N GLU A 222 -4.45 22.14 -17.77
CA GLU A 222 -3.78 21.27 -18.75
C GLU A 222 -2.53 20.54 -18.21
N ASN A 223 -2.33 20.55 -16.89
CA ASN A 223 -1.14 19.95 -16.26
C ASN A 223 -1.19 18.43 -16.05
N SER A 224 -2.28 17.76 -16.43
CA SER A 224 -2.44 16.32 -16.23
C SER A 224 -2.23 15.53 -17.53
N ALA A 225 -1.55 14.38 -17.43
CA ALA A 225 -1.38 13.45 -18.55
C ALA A 225 -1.69 12.01 -18.12
N LEU A 226 -2.33 11.27 -19.01
CA LEU A 226 -2.48 9.82 -18.88
C LEU A 226 -1.32 9.15 -19.61
N ALA A 227 -0.58 8.28 -18.92
CA ALA A 227 0.50 7.51 -19.50
C ALA A 227 0.30 6.01 -19.25
N LEU A 228 0.59 5.22 -20.28
CA LEU A 228 0.51 3.75 -20.23
C LEU A 228 1.92 3.16 -20.20
N TYR A 229 2.10 2.15 -19.36
CA TYR A 229 3.35 1.44 -19.21
C TYR A 229 3.12 -0.06 -19.24
N ASP A 230 4.03 -0.79 -19.89
CA ASP A 230 4.19 -2.22 -19.65
C ASP A 230 5.13 -2.40 -18.45
N ILE A 231 4.56 -2.85 -17.33
CA ILE A 231 5.27 -3.07 -16.07
C ILE A 231 5.51 -4.56 -15.80
N SER A 232 5.44 -5.41 -16.83
CA SER A 232 5.71 -6.84 -16.72
C SER A 232 7.13 -7.17 -16.26
N LYS A 233 8.07 -6.22 -16.41
CA LYS A 233 9.48 -6.39 -16.05
C LYS A 233 10.01 -5.19 -15.27
N VAL A 234 9.48 -4.99 -14.06
CA VAL A 234 10.10 -4.08 -13.09
C VAL A 234 11.38 -4.74 -12.58
N GLN A 235 12.52 -4.11 -12.88
CA GLN A 235 13.83 -4.58 -12.45
C GLN A 235 14.67 -3.39 -12.00
N GLY A 236 15.46 -3.60 -10.94
CA GLY A 236 16.39 -2.61 -10.45
C GLY A 236 16.21 -2.30 -8.97
N GLN A 237 17.00 -1.33 -8.53
CA GLN A 237 16.97 -0.77 -7.19
C GLN A 237 16.84 0.74 -7.32
N VAL A 238 15.98 1.33 -6.49
CA VAL A 238 15.90 2.77 -6.32
C VAL A 238 16.59 3.13 -5.03
N ARG A 239 17.37 4.21 -5.02
CA ARG A 239 18.00 4.70 -3.79
C ARG A 239 16.92 5.06 -2.77
N GLY A 240 17.28 4.95 -1.50
CA GLY A 240 16.40 5.20 -0.39
C GLY A 240 15.46 4.06 -0.02
N PHE A 241 15.13 3.11 -0.89
CA PHE A 241 14.19 2.01 -0.57
C PHE A 241 14.90 0.66 -0.49
N CYS A 242 14.77 -0.05 0.63
CA CYS A 242 15.40 -1.36 0.80
C CYS A 242 14.64 -2.27 1.77
N PRO A 243 14.74 -3.61 1.62
CA PRO A 243 14.20 -4.54 2.60
C PRO A 243 15.02 -4.52 3.91
N ILE A 244 14.35 -4.64 5.06
CA ILE A 244 15.01 -4.73 6.37
C ILE A 244 15.98 -5.92 6.44
N GLY A 245 17.19 -5.66 6.94
CA GLY A 245 18.28 -6.65 6.98
C GLY A 245 18.82 -7.04 5.60
N GLY A 246 18.52 -6.25 4.55
CA GLY A 246 19.17 -6.28 3.25
C GLY A 246 20.44 -5.42 3.19
N ARG A 247 20.93 -5.12 1.98
CA ARG A 247 21.97 -4.09 1.79
C ARG A 247 21.42 -2.74 2.28
N GLN A 248 22.27 -1.91 2.88
CA GLN A 248 21.88 -0.58 3.37
C GLN A 248 21.08 0.18 2.31
N CYS A 249 19.96 0.78 2.72
CA CYS A 249 19.22 1.74 1.90
C CYS A 249 20.21 2.84 1.53
N GLY A 250 20.62 2.89 0.26
CA GLY A 250 21.53 3.94 -0.18
C GLY A 250 20.89 5.29 0.06
N TYR A 251 21.61 6.23 0.67
CA TYR A 251 21.11 7.59 0.85
C TYR A 251 20.90 8.26 -0.52
N GLU A 252 19.84 9.08 -0.61
CA GLU A 252 19.59 9.95 -1.77
C GLU A 252 20.36 11.27 -1.70
#